data_AF-A0A0K6G7Q0-F1
#
_entry.id   AF-A0A0K6G7Q0-F1
#
_cell.length_a   1.000
_cell.length_b   1.000
_cell.length_c   1.000
_cell.angle_alpha   90.00
_cell.angle_beta   90.00
_cell.angle_gamma   90.00
#
_symmetry.space_group_name_H-M   'P 1'
#
loop_
_entity.id
_entity.type
_entity.pdbx_description
1 polymer ?
#
loop_
_entity_poly.entity_id
_entity_poly.type
_entity_poly.pdbx_seq_one_letter_code
_entity_poly.pdbx_strand_id
1 'polypeptide(L)'
;MSEDSTAYLPGDSDAYESSTEDGSSPVGIAASTFGTRQRKLLDLVNRLHNTGIQAEIDLPQICVVGSQSAGKSSLIESISGIKLPRATGTCTRCPTECRLKFSEEPWSCTVHLRFLKDASGNDINPVRNVQFGSIITRKADVEDRLRRAQLAILSPGVDSASFLRDPLPKTSSTAVAFSENFVSVEISGPDVTDLSFCDLPGIIANVREGSDEGDIELVKRLVTSYIRKESCIILLTVTCETDFENQGARSLAKQHDPDGKRTVDWDLYEEDVSRMSQNAITRELPKNIPFIVKRKLIKRFVELWEGPTTVLLEDVERILRAYMQKLVDHSFGQHSYGGLHNAVGTLVADRVAECREAADAQIQFLLDIENNQTFTTNTHYFASYKEKFTTYYKAVRKGRRGENTLIQGLAQGLDGKTDFSKSMAEAIAHLTKMGLAVKPLDLGKLIESEAEDELIDIMAEVRAYYQVAYKRFVDIIPMATDETLVRGFYRGLEKRLFEGLGVSGEGAKERCASLLEYSHEITLERDMLKTRRDRLMLARREIASIWG
;
A
#
# COMPACT_ATOMS: atom_id res chain seq x y z
N MET A 1 -26.97 -66.03 -0.60
CA MET A 1 -28.15 -65.14 -0.52
C MET A 1 -27.63 -63.73 -0.44
N SER A 2 -27.88 -62.98 -1.51
CA SER A 2 -27.76 -61.52 -1.70
C SER A 2 -26.53 -60.81 -1.13
N GLU A 3 -25.60 -60.44 -2.02
CA GLU A 3 -25.10 -59.07 -2.12
C GLU A 3 -24.42 -58.91 -3.50
N ASP A 4 -25.01 -58.04 -4.32
CA ASP A 4 -24.79 -57.92 -5.75
C ASP A 4 -24.23 -56.52 -6.07
N SER A 5 -23.22 -56.52 -6.95
CA SER A 5 -22.79 -55.47 -7.89
C SER A 5 -22.87 -53.98 -7.49
N THR A 6 -21.71 -53.32 -7.41
CA THR A 6 -21.56 -51.92 -7.85
C THR A 6 -20.42 -51.80 -8.86
N ALA A 7 -20.79 -51.36 -10.06
CA ALA A 7 -19.90 -51.06 -11.18
C ALA A 7 -19.34 -49.64 -11.04
N TYR A 8 -18.04 -49.47 -11.26
CA TYR A 8 -17.38 -48.19 -11.51
C TYR A 8 -16.96 -48.14 -12.98
N LEU A 9 -17.47 -47.16 -13.72
CA LEU A 9 -16.96 -46.71 -15.01
C LEU A 9 -16.28 -45.34 -14.82
N PRO A 10 -15.18 -45.03 -15.54
CA PRO A 10 -14.48 -43.76 -15.42
C PRO A 10 -15.11 -42.69 -16.33
N GLY A 11 -15.37 -41.52 -15.77
CA GLY A 11 -15.87 -40.34 -16.47
C GLY A 11 -14.91 -39.17 -16.35
N ASP A 12 -14.55 -38.66 -17.53
CA ASP A 12 -14.25 -37.29 -17.92
C ASP A 12 -13.10 -36.49 -17.30
N SER A 13 -12.23 -36.08 -18.23
CA SER A 13 -11.17 -35.09 -18.17
C SER A 13 -11.73 -33.68 -17.96
N ASP A 14 -11.46 -33.08 -16.81
CA ASP A 14 -11.70 -31.66 -16.58
C ASP A 14 -10.62 -30.82 -17.28
N ALA A 15 -11.07 -30.07 -18.28
CA ALA A 15 -10.38 -28.97 -18.90
C ALA A 15 -10.19 -27.85 -17.86
N TYR A 16 -8.93 -27.49 -17.58
CA TYR A 16 -8.60 -26.25 -16.89
C TYR A 16 -8.86 -25.08 -17.86
N GLU A 17 -10.01 -24.43 -17.71
CA GLU A 17 -10.29 -23.12 -18.31
C GLU A 17 -9.30 -22.09 -17.78
N SER A 18 -8.48 -21.55 -18.69
CA SER A 18 -7.67 -20.37 -18.47
C SER A 18 -8.58 -19.15 -18.43
N SER A 19 -8.85 -18.61 -17.24
CA SER A 19 -9.43 -17.30 -17.09
C SER A 19 -8.43 -16.24 -17.59
N THR A 20 -8.75 -15.61 -18.71
CA THR A 20 -8.16 -14.36 -19.15
C THR A 20 -8.46 -13.27 -18.12
N GLU A 21 -7.46 -12.88 -17.34
CA GLU A 21 -7.50 -11.66 -16.54
C GLU A 21 -7.52 -10.45 -17.48
N ASP A 22 -8.70 -9.84 -17.61
CA ASP A 22 -8.87 -8.52 -18.19
C ASP A 22 -8.19 -7.49 -17.28
N GLY A 23 -7.17 -6.81 -17.82
CA GLY A 23 -6.46 -5.75 -17.13
C GLY A 23 -7.24 -4.44 -17.17
N SER A 24 -7.87 -4.06 -16.06
CA SER A 24 -7.96 -2.67 -15.57
C SER A 24 -8.85 -2.56 -14.32
N SER A 25 -8.37 -3.02 -13.16
CA SER A 25 -8.99 -2.69 -11.88
C SER A 25 -7.90 -2.42 -10.86
N PRO A 26 -7.72 -1.19 -10.35
CA PRO A 26 -6.80 -0.94 -9.25
C PRO A 26 -7.35 -1.63 -8.00
N VAL A 27 -6.55 -2.55 -7.47
CA VAL A 27 -6.86 -3.37 -6.29
C VAL A 27 -7.19 -2.49 -5.08
N GLY A 28 -8.31 -2.82 -4.43
CA GLY A 28 -8.93 -2.02 -3.38
C GLY A 28 -8.13 -1.93 -2.08
N ILE A 29 -7.58 -0.73 -1.82
CA ILE A 29 -7.27 -0.22 -0.47
C ILE A 29 -8.34 0.83 -0.06
N ALA A 30 -8.88 1.55 -1.04
CA ALA A 30 -9.85 2.64 -0.86
C ALA A 30 -11.21 2.20 -0.27
N ALA A 31 -11.62 0.94 -0.44
CA ALA A 31 -12.92 0.44 0.04
C ALA A 31 -12.90 -0.13 1.47
N SER A 32 -11.72 -0.24 2.10
CA SER A 32 -11.56 -0.80 3.44
C SER A 32 -12.00 0.18 4.56
N THR A 33 -12.30 -0.34 5.75
CA THR A 33 -12.59 0.49 6.94
C THR A 33 -11.38 1.32 7.39
N PHE A 34 -10.16 0.84 7.14
CA PHE A 34 -8.91 1.60 7.26
C PHE A 34 -8.91 2.84 6.35
N GLY A 35 -9.35 2.65 5.09
CA GLY A 35 -9.60 3.74 4.15
C GLY A 35 -10.53 4.81 4.72
N THR A 36 -11.59 4.46 5.46
CA THR A 36 -12.51 5.45 6.04
C THR A 36 -11.89 6.31 7.14
N ARG A 37 -11.04 5.75 8.02
CA ARG A 37 -10.32 6.54 9.04
C ARG A 37 -9.23 7.40 8.40
N GLN A 38 -8.49 6.85 7.45
CA GLN A 38 -7.49 7.57 6.67
C GLN A 38 -8.10 8.74 5.89
N ARG A 39 -9.25 8.53 5.23
CA ARG A 39 -10.03 9.58 4.55
C ARG A 39 -10.37 10.74 5.47
N LYS A 40 -10.92 10.46 6.66
CA LYS A 40 -11.27 11.51 7.64
C LYS A 40 -10.06 12.33 8.10
N LEU A 41 -8.91 11.68 8.27
CA LEU A 41 -7.66 12.34 8.67
C LEU A 41 -7.12 13.22 7.52
N LEU A 42 -7.10 12.70 6.30
CA LEU A 42 -6.63 13.43 5.12
C LEU A 42 -7.56 14.57 4.73
N ASP A 43 -8.87 14.39 4.85
CA ASP A 43 -9.85 15.47 4.70
C ASP A 43 -9.65 16.57 5.76
N LEU A 44 -9.28 16.21 7.00
CA LEU A 44 -8.93 17.19 8.02
C LEU A 44 -7.66 17.95 7.64
N VAL A 45 -6.60 17.26 7.23
CA VAL A 45 -5.34 17.89 6.78
C VAL A 45 -5.60 18.82 5.59
N ASN A 46 -6.37 18.37 4.59
CA ASN A 46 -6.74 19.16 3.42
C ASN A 46 -7.58 20.40 3.79
N ARG A 47 -8.53 20.28 4.72
CA ARG A 47 -9.29 21.43 5.23
C ARG A 47 -8.39 22.42 5.95
N LEU A 48 -7.49 21.95 6.81
CA LEU A 48 -6.52 22.81 7.51
C LEU A 48 -5.60 23.52 6.52
N HIS A 49 -5.11 22.82 5.48
CA HIS A 49 -4.36 23.41 4.38
C HIS A 49 -5.12 24.52 3.63
N ASN A 50 -6.45 24.44 3.54
CA ASN A 50 -7.28 25.45 2.86
C ASN A 50 -7.62 26.65 3.75
N THR A 51 -7.45 26.54 5.07
CA THR A 51 -7.69 27.65 6.01
C THR A 51 -6.53 28.63 6.12
N GLY A 52 -5.35 28.33 5.54
CA GLY A 52 -4.16 29.17 5.66
C GLY A 52 -3.43 29.05 7.00
N ILE A 53 -3.88 28.17 7.91
CA ILE A 53 -3.27 27.95 9.23
C ILE A 53 -1.84 27.40 9.18
N GLN A 54 -1.32 27.10 7.99
CA GLN A 54 0.07 26.68 7.73
C GLN A 54 1.10 27.72 8.21
N ALA A 55 0.70 28.97 8.44
CA ALA A 55 1.55 30.00 9.05
C ALA A 55 1.73 29.82 10.58
N GLU A 56 0.82 29.09 11.23
CA GLU A 56 0.80 28.91 12.69
C GLU A 56 1.01 27.45 13.13
N ILE A 57 0.68 26.49 12.25
CA ILE A 57 0.76 25.05 12.54
C ILE A 57 1.48 24.33 11.39
N ASP A 58 2.52 23.58 11.72
CA ASP A 58 3.23 22.72 10.78
C ASP A 58 2.40 21.45 10.52
N LEU A 59 1.93 21.28 9.27
CA LEU A 59 1.03 20.21 8.87
C LEU A 59 1.78 19.13 8.07
N PRO A 60 1.47 17.84 8.28
CA PRO A 60 2.16 16.76 7.59
C PRO A 60 2.03 16.87 6.07
N GLN A 61 3.17 16.83 5.37
CA GLN A 61 3.23 16.95 3.91
C GLN A 61 4.24 15.96 3.34
N ILE A 62 3.93 15.39 2.18
CA ILE A 62 4.87 14.56 1.42
C ILE A 62 5.56 15.45 0.38
N CYS A 63 6.89 15.43 0.32
CA CYS A 63 7.67 16.23 -0.61
C CYS A 63 8.56 15.33 -1.46
N VAL A 64 8.46 15.45 -2.79
CA VAL A 64 9.28 14.70 -3.73
C VAL A 64 10.56 15.50 -4.02
N VAL A 65 11.70 14.92 -3.67
CA VAL A 65 13.02 15.57 -3.78
C VAL A 65 13.95 14.72 -4.63
N GLY A 66 14.75 15.35 -5.48
CA GLY A 66 15.70 14.63 -6.34
C GLY A 66 16.44 15.55 -7.29
N SER A 67 17.57 15.08 -7.82
CA SER A 67 18.34 15.80 -8.83
C SER A 67 17.50 16.10 -10.08
N GLN A 68 17.92 17.06 -10.90
CA GLN A 68 17.30 17.27 -12.21
C GLN A 68 17.23 15.94 -12.99
N SER A 69 16.08 15.65 -13.59
CA SER A 69 15.84 14.42 -14.37
C SER A 69 15.86 13.08 -13.58
N ALA A 70 15.85 13.09 -12.25
CA ALA A 70 15.79 11.88 -11.40
C ALA A 70 14.46 11.10 -11.44
N GLY A 71 13.57 11.35 -12.41
CA GLY A 71 12.30 10.63 -12.51
C GLY A 71 11.19 11.10 -11.57
N LYS A 72 11.36 12.22 -10.84
CA LYS A 72 10.33 12.84 -9.97
C LYS A 72 8.94 12.90 -10.62
N SER A 73 8.88 13.49 -11.81
CA SER A 73 7.61 13.67 -12.51
C SER A 73 6.99 12.32 -12.89
N SER A 74 7.79 11.30 -13.24
CA SER A 74 7.27 9.95 -13.55
C SER A 74 6.73 9.22 -12.31
N LEU A 75 7.37 9.42 -11.15
CA LEU A 75 6.84 8.92 -9.88
C LEU A 75 5.49 9.57 -9.56
N ILE A 76 5.39 10.89 -9.76
CA ILE A 76 4.13 11.62 -9.55
C ILE A 76 3.05 11.20 -10.54
N GLU A 77 3.38 11.01 -11.82
CA GLU A 77 2.45 10.51 -12.83
C GLU A 77 1.88 9.14 -12.43
N SER A 78 2.72 8.27 -11.86
CA SER A 78 2.32 6.94 -11.39
C SER A 78 1.36 7.01 -10.19
N ILE A 79 1.60 7.94 -9.27
CA ILE A 79 0.77 8.14 -8.07
C ILE A 79 -0.55 8.85 -8.42
N SER A 80 -0.50 9.88 -9.27
CA SER A 80 -1.64 10.75 -9.58
C SER A 80 -2.50 10.28 -10.76
N GLY A 81 -1.98 9.39 -11.61
CA GLY A 81 -2.67 8.89 -12.80
C GLY A 81 -2.92 9.96 -13.87
N ILE A 82 -2.23 11.11 -13.80
CA ILE A 82 -2.22 12.17 -14.83
C ILE A 82 -0.83 12.30 -15.45
N LYS A 83 -0.74 12.92 -16.62
CA LYS A 83 0.55 13.27 -17.23
C LYS A 83 1.01 14.65 -16.76
N LEU A 84 2.28 14.75 -16.38
CA LEU A 84 2.91 16.03 -16.06
C LEU A 84 3.65 16.56 -17.30
N PRO A 85 3.79 17.89 -17.45
CA PRO A 85 4.44 18.47 -18.61
C PRO A 85 5.90 18.01 -18.73
N ARG A 86 6.26 17.47 -19.90
CA ARG A 86 7.63 17.06 -20.25
C ARG A 86 8.26 18.08 -21.21
N ALA A 87 9.45 18.57 -20.88
CA ALA A 87 10.21 19.48 -21.74
C ALA A 87 11.67 19.01 -21.87
N THR A 88 12.34 19.39 -22.97
CA THR A 88 13.78 19.21 -23.16
C THR A 88 14.58 20.14 -22.23
N GLY A 89 14.68 19.77 -20.95
CA GLY A 89 15.31 20.55 -19.89
C GLY A 89 14.69 20.30 -18.51
N THR A 90 14.77 21.28 -17.61
CA THR A 90 14.14 21.19 -16.28
C THR A 90 12.61 21.23 -16.41
N CYS A 91 11.94 20.09 -16.22
CA CYS A 91 10.47 19.99 -16.33
C CYS A 91 9.76 20.84 -15.26
N THR A 92 10.12 20.66 -13.98
CA THR A 92 9.51 21.37 -12.85
C THR A 92 10.33 22.60 -12.48
N ARG A 93 9.79 23.81 -12.72
CA ARG A 93 10.46 25.11 -12.45
C ARG A 93 9.78 25.94 -11.35
N CYS A 94 8.66 25.48 -10.85
CA CYS A 94 7.99 26.01 -9.66
C CYS A 94 7.42 24.81 -8.89
N PRO A 95 7.22 24.91 -7.57
CA PRO A 95 6.56 23.85 -6.83
C PRO A 95 5.20 23.49 -7.44
N THR A 96 4.89 22.21 -7.48
CA THR A 96 3.58 21.71 -7.92
C THR A 96 2.99 20.87 -6.80
N GLU A 97 1.96 21.38 -6.14
CA GLU A 97 1.21 20.65 -5.13
C GLU A 97 0.12 19.83 -5.82
N CYS A 98 0.08 18.52 -5.57
CA CYS A 98 -0.96 17.63 -6.04
C CYS A 98 -1.79 17.16 -4.85
N ARG A 99 -3.09 17.43 -4.92
CA ARG A 99 -4.09 17.03 -3.92
C ARG A 99 -5.04 16.07 -4.58
N LEU A 100 -4.97 14.82 -4.16
CA LEU A 100 -5.80 13.72 -4.62
C LEU A 100 -6.89 13.49 -3.58
N LYS A 101 -8.14 13.43 -4.05
CA LYS A 101 -9.31 13.18 -3.21
C LYS A 101 -10.19 12.09 -3.82
N PHE A 102 -10.53 11.09 -3.03
CA PHE A 102 -11.54 10.10 -3.36
C PHE A 102 -12.93 10.77 -3.40
N SER A 103 -13.70 10.46 -4.43
CA SER A 103 -15.08 10.92 -4.58
C SER A 103 -15.89 9.92 -5.38
N GLU A 104 -17.15 9.70 -5.00
CA GLU A 104 -18.08 8.89 -5.80
C GLU A 104 -18.51 9.61 -7.10
N GLU A 105 -18.37 10.94 -7.13
CA GLU A 105 -18.62 11.76 -8.32
C GLU A 105 -17.60 11.51 -9.45
N PRO A 106 -17.97 11.77 -10.72
CA PRO A 106 -17.07 11.61 -11.86
C PRO A 106 -15.75 12.35 -11.69
N TRP A 107 -14.70 11.80 -12.31
CA TRP A 107 -13.35 12.36 -12.24
C TRP A 107 -13.34 13.83 -12.68
N SER A 108 -12.72 14.69 -11.87
CA SER A 108 -12.54 16.12 -12.14
C SER A 108 -11.20 16.62 -11.64
N CYS A 109 -10.68 17.65 -12.30
CA CYS A 109 -9.42 18.28 -11.93
C CYS A 109 -9.53 19.81 -12.00
N THR A 110 -9.11 20.49 -10.93
CA THR A 110 -9.06 21.94 -10.84
C THR A 110 -7.62 22.39 -10.61
N VAL A 111 -7.15 23.33 -11.42
CA VAL A 111 -5.79 23.89 -11.31
C VAL A 111 -5.89 25.29 -10.71
N HIS A 112 -5.02 25.60 -9.76
CA HIS A 112 -4.93 26.88 -9.09
C HIS A 112 -3.50 27.43 -9.16
N LEU A 113 -3.36 28.75 -9.28
CA LEU A 113 -2.09 29.46 -9.11
C LEU A 113 -2.07 30.10 -7.72
N ARG A 114 -1.07 29.76 -6.91
CA ARG A 114 -0.87 30.38 -5.60
C ARG A 114 0.35 31.29 -5.63
N PHE A 115 0.09 32.57 -5.39
CA PHE A 115 1.12 33.61 -5.38
C PHE A 115 1.48 33.97 -3.94
N LEU A 116 2.66 33.52 -3.52
CA LEU A 116 3.34 33.93 -2.29
C LEU A 116 4.07 35.25 -2.47
N LYS A 117 4.52 35.55 -3.69
CA LYS A 117 5.29 36.76 -4.04
C LYS A 117 4.70 37.51 -5.22
N ASP A 118 4.79 38.83 -5.16
CA ASP A 118 4.37 39.74 -6.22
C ASP A 118 5.38 39.81 -7.37
N ALA A 119 5.09 40.60 -8.40
CA ALA A 119 5.97 40.75 -9.56
C ALA A 119 7.30 41.48 -9.23
N SER A 120 7.40 42.10 -8.06
CA SER A 120 8.61 42.77 -7.55
C SER A 120 9.39 41.88 -6.57
N GLY A 121 8.88 40.68 -6.26
CA GLY A 121 9.49 39.73 -5.33
C GLY A 121 9.11 39.94 -3.85
N ASN A 122 8.16 40.83 -3.54
CA ASN A 122 7.68 41.04 -2.16
C ASN A 122 6.64 40.00 -1.77
N ASP A 123 6.60 39.65 -0.48
CA ASP A 123 5.62 38.71 0.05
C ASP A 123 4.19 39.26 -0.04
N ILE A 124 3.25 38.42 -0.48
CA ILE A 124 1.81 38.71 -0.55
C ILE A 124 1.13 38.09 0.67
N ASN A 125 0.56 38.92 1.54
CA ASN A 125 -0.21 38.47 2.70
C ASN A 125 -1.61 39.13 2.73
N PRO A 126 -2.72 38.38 2.66
CA PRO A 126 -2.81 36.92 2.54
C PRO A 126 -2.44 36.41 1.15
N VAL A 127 -1.93 35.17 1.09
CA VAL A 127 -1.55 34.49 -0.15
C VAL A 127 -2.68 34.55 -1.18
N ARG A 128 -2.37 34.99 -2.40
CA ARG A 128 -3.36 35.10 -3.47
C ARG A 128 -3.53 33.77 -4.18
N ASN A 129 -4.70 33.16 -4.07
CA ASN A 129 -5.07 31.91 -4.73
C ASN A 129 -6.06 32.17 -5.88
N VAL A 130 -5.72 31.77 -7.10
CA VAL A 130 -6.52 32.03 -8.30
C VAL A 130 -6.79 30.72 -9.03
N GLN A 131 -8.06 30.38 -9.26
CA GLN A 131 -8.40 29.25 -10.12
C GLN A 131 -7.96 29.53 -11.57
N PHE A 132 -7.16 28.62 -12.12
CA PHE A 132 -6.57 28.74 -13.44
C PHE A 132 -7.46 28.06 -14.49
N GLY A 133 -8.51 28.79 -14.89
CA GLY A 133 -9.48 28.40 -15.91
C GLY A 133 -10.50 27.35 -15.44
N SER A 134 -11.22 26.75 -16.39
CA SER A 134 -12.34 25.83 -16.10
C SER A 134 -11.90 24.49 -15.52
N ILE A 135 -12.82 23.81 -14.81
CA ILE A 135 -12.68 22.43 -14.34
C ILE A 135 -12.42 21.51 -15.54
N ILE A 136 -11.48 20.59 -15.37
CA ILE A 136 -11.08 19.61 -16.39
C ILE A 136 -11.75 18.28 -16.07
N THR A 137 -12.41 17.68 -17.05
CA THR A 137 -13.08 16.36 -16.93
C THR A 137 -12.35 15.24 -17.66
N ARG A 138 -11.36 15.56 -18.51
CA ARG A 138 -10.53 14.58 -19.21
C ARG A 138 -9.07 14.69 -18.77
N LYS A 139 -8.49 13.57 -18.33
CA LYS A 139 -7.10 13.49 -17.87
C LYS A 139 -6.07 14.01 -18.89
N ALA A 140 -6.33 13.84 -20.19
CA ALA A 140 -5.43 14.27 -21.26
C ALA A 140 -5.26 15.80 -21.35
N ASP A 141 -6.24 16.58 -20.88
CA ASP A 141 -6.21 18.04 -20.95
C ASP A 141 -5.40 18.66 -19.79
N VAL A 142 -5.04 17.86 -18.78
CA VAL A 142 -4.31 18.32 -17.59
C VAL A 142 -2.88 18.74 -17.93
N GLU A 143 -2.18 17.95 -18.74
CA GLU A 143 -0.78 18.21 -19.09
C GLU A 143 -0.60 19.60 -19.71
N ASP A 144 -1.45 19.96 -20.68
CA ASP A 144 -1.42 21.29 -21.30
C ASP A 144 -1.80 22.39 -20.31
N ARG A 145 -2.79 22.16 -19.43
CA ARG A 145 -3.16 23.14 -18.41
C ARG A 145 -2.02 23.42 -17.44
N LEU A 146 -1.33 22.39 -16.97
CA LEU A 146 -0.18 22.52 -16.06
C LEU A 146 0.99 23.23 -16.74
N ARG A 147 1.26 22.91 -18.00
CA ARG A 147 2.25 23.64 -18.81
C ARG A 147 1.94 25.13 -18.87
N ARG A 148 0.68 25.50 -19.17
CA ARG A 148 0.23 26.90 -19.23
C ARG A 148 0.26 27.59 -17.86
N ALA A 149 -0.10 26.87 -16.80
CA ALA A 149 -0.07 27.35 -15.42
C ALA A 149 1.36 27.70 -14.97
N GLN A 150 2.31 26.81 -15.28
CA GLN A 150 3.73 27.03 -15.00
C GLN A 150 4.27 28.24 -15.78
N LEU A 151 3.92 28.39 -17.06
CA LEU A 151 4.31 29.58 -17.84
C LEU A 151 3.76 30.89 -17.24
N ALA A 152 2.53 30.87 -16.74
CA ALA A 152 1.92 32.02 -16.07
C ALA A 152 2.65 32.39 -14.77
N ILE A 153 3.06 31.40 -13.97
CA ILE A 153 3.84 31.63 -12.74
C ILE A 153 5.23 32.19 -13.05
N LEU A 154 5.88 31.69 -14.11
CA LEU A 154 7.22 32.10 -14.51
C LEU A 154 7.26 33.45 -15.23
N SER A 155 6.10 34.07 -15.50
CA SER A 155 6.00 35.36 -16.21
C SER A 155 5.39 36.44 -15.30
N PRO A 156 6.07 36.84 -14.20
CA PRO A 156 5.58 37.88 -13.33
C PRO A 156 5.36 39.18 -14.11
N GLY A 157 4.16 39.75 -14.03
CA GLY A 157 3.75 40.97 -14.74
C GLY A 157 2.87 40.74 -15.98
N VAL A 158 2.70 39.49 -16.43
CA VAL A 158 1.69 39.14 -17.45
C VAL A 158 0.44 38.61 -16.76
N ASP A 159 -0.74 39.02 -17.23
CA ASP A 159 -1.99 38.50 -16.69
C ASP A 159 -2.10 36.99 -16.90
N SER A 160 -2.29 36.25 -15.80
CA SER A 160 -2.39 34.79 -15.82
C SER A 160 -3.48 34.29 -16.78
N ALA A 161 -4.62 34.98 -16.90
CA ALA A 161 -5.71 34.54 -17.77
C ALA A 161 -5.35 34.55 -19.26
N SER A 162 -4.33 35.34 -19.66
CA SER A 162 -3.85 35.37 -21.05
C SER A 162 -3.22 34.05 -21.48
N PHE A 163 -2.64 33.26 -20.56
CA PHE A 163 -2.03 31.97 -20.85
C PHE A 163 -3.06 30.85 -21.12
N LEU A 164 -4.35 31.09 -20.84
CA LEU A 164 -5.44 30.17 -21.17
C LEU A 164 -5.91 30.28 -22.63
N ARG A 165 -5.46 31.30 -23.37
CA ARG A 165 -5.86 31.56 -24.75
C ARG A 165 -4.67 31.40 -25.69
N ASP A 166 -4.96 31.03 -26.93
CA ASP A 166 -3.98 31.04 -28.01
C ASP A 166 -4.14 32.33 -28.86
N PRO A 167 -3.04 32.91 -29.36
CA PRO A 167 -1.65 32.50 -29.17
C PRO A 167 -1.13 32.83 -27.76
N LEU A 168 -0.20 32.00 -27.25
CA LEU A 168 0.45 32.24 -25.95
C LEU A 168 1.19 33.60 -25.96
N PRO A 169 1.21 34.32 -24.82
CA PRO A 169 2.00 35.54 -24.69
C PRO A 169 3.47 35.30 -25.06
N LYS A 170 4.07 36.23 -25.80
CA LYS A 170 5.52 36.18 -26.07
C LYS A 170 6.27 36.32 -24.75
N THR A 171 7.33 35.53 -24.57
CA THR A 171 8.21 35.59 -23.39
C THR A 171 8.61 37.04 -23.11
N SER A 172 8.17 37.56 -21.96
CA SER A 172 8.48 38.92 -21.52
C SER A 172 9.93 39.01 -21.06
N SER A 173 10.48 40.22 -21.01
CA SER A 173 11.76 40.51 -20.36
C SER A 173 11.76 40.25 -18.85
N THR A 174 10.58 39.99 -18.25
CA THR A 174 10.40 39.70 -16.83
C THR A 174 10.28 38.20 -16.52
N ALA A 175 10.40 37.33 -17.52
CA ALA A 175 10.31 35.89 -17.33
C ALA A 175 11.46 35.38 -16.44
N VAL A 176 11.12 34.61 -15.41
CA VAL A 176 12.09 34.01 -14.47
C VAL A 176 12.31 32.53 -14.78
N ALA A 177 13.49 32.02 -14.44
CA ALA A 177 13.82 30.61 -14.63
C ALA A 177 13.11 29.72 -13.60
N PHE A 178 13.03 30.17 -12.34
CA PHE A 178 12.37 29.48 -11.23
C PHE A 178 11.48 30.43 -10.43
N SER A 179 10.48 29.90 -9.73
CA SER A 179 9.60 30.69 -8.85
C SER A 179 9.25 29.95 -7.56
N GLU A 180 9.09 30.71 -6.47
CA GLU A 180 8.55 30.23 -5.19
C GLU A 180 7.01 30.20 -5.19
N ASN A 181 6.37 30.92 -6.11
CA ASN A 181 4.95 30.77 -6.39
C ASN A 181 4.70 29.37 -6.95
N PHE A 182 3.54 28.77 -6.65
CA PHE A 182 3.32 27.35 -6.94
C PHE A 182 1.99 27.07 -7.63
N VAL A 183 1.97 25.97 -8.37
CA VAL A 183 0.75 25.43 -8.98
C VAL A 183 0.13 24.42 -8.01
N SER A 184 -1.16 24.51 -7.78
CA SER A 184 -1.92 23.53 -6.99
C SER A 184 -2.90 22.80 -7.90
N VAL A 185 -2.82 21.48 -7.94
CA VAL A 185 -3.64 20.59 -8.76
C VAL A 185 -4.52 19.78 -7.83
N GLU A 186 -5.83 19.97 -7.92
CA GLU A 186 -6.81 19.25 -7.12
C GLU A 186 -7.53 18.25 -8.03
N ILE A 187 -7.38 16.95 -7.74
CA ILE A 187 -7.95 15.85 -8.51
C ILE A 187 -8.93 15.11 -7.62
N SER A 188 -10.15 14.94 -8.11
CA SER A 188 -11.23 14.22 -7.41
C SER A 188 -11.77 13.10 -8.30
N GLY A 189 -12.05 11.92 -7.76
CA GLY A 189 -12.73 10.86 -8.52
C GLY A 189 -12.77 9.49 -7.82
N PRO A 190 -13.46 8.49 -8.42
CA PRO A 190 -13.70 7.20 -7.78
C PRO A 190 -12.44 6.32 -7.74
N ASP A 191 -11.54 6.49 -8.70
CA ASP A 191 -10.28 5.74 -8.80
C ASP A 191 -9.09 6.48 -8.15
N VAL A 192 -9.36 7.52 -7.36
CA VAL A 192 -8.34 8.38 -6.76
C VAL A 192 -8.26 8.09 -5.26
N THR A 193 -7.05 7.83 -4.77
CA THR A 193 -6.81 7.67 -3.33
C THR A 193 -6.53 9.02 -2.70
N ASP A 194 -7.04 9.26 -1.49
CA ASP A 194 -6.72 10.47 -0.74
C ASP A 194 -5.20 10.55 -0.49
N LEU A 195 -4.57 11.59 -1.02
CA LEU A 195 -3.14 11.82 -0.86
C LEU A 195 -2.79 13.28 -1.19
N SER A 196 -1.83 13.86 -0.50
CA SER A 196 -1.32 15.19 -0.83
C SER A 196 0.20 15.17 -0.83
N PHE A 197 0.81 15.66 -1.92
CA PHE A 197 2.26 15.74 -2.05
C PHE A 197 2.67 16.95 -2.88
N CYS A 198 3.93 17.36 -2.74
CA CYS A 198 4.51 18.48 -3.47
C CYS A 198 5.71 18.02 -4.29
N ASP A 199 5.66 18.29 -5.60
CA ASP A 199 6.81 18.20 -6.50
C ASP A 199 7.63 19.47 -6.39
N LEU A 200 8.93 19.32 -6.11
CA LEU A 200 9.84 20.44 -6.07
C LEU A 200 10.77 20.46 -7.29
N PRO A 201 11.23 21.65 -7.72
CA PRO A 201 12.28 21.76 -8.73
C PRO A 201 13.47 20.85 -8.40
N GLY A 202 13.98 20.18 -9.42
CA GLY A 202 15.12 19.27 -9.24
C GLY A 202 16.38 20.03 -8.86
N ILE A 203 17.17 19.47 -7.92
CA ILE A 203 18.42 20.10 -7.51
C ILE A 203 19.36 20.17 -8.71
N ILE A 204 19.84 21.38 -9.00
CA ILE A 204 20.77 21.70 -10.08
C ILE A 204 22.17 21.88 -9.51
N ALA A 205 23.17 21.27 -10.15
CA ALA A 205 24.58 21.38 -9.76
C ALA A 205 25.33 22.44 -10.56
N ASN A 206 24.96 22.64 -11.84
CA ASN A 206 25.56 23.60 -12.76
C ASN A 206 24.47 24.36 -13.50
N VAL A 207 24.73 25.63 -13.81
CA VAL A 207 23.85 26.49 -14.62
C VAL A 207 24.31 26.46 -16.08
N ARG A 208 23.38 26.52 -17.05
CA ARG A 208 23.75 26.66 -18.47
C ARG A 208 24.39 28.02 -18.72
N GLU A 209 25.32 28.11 -19.67
CA GLU A 209 25.92 29.38 -20.11
C GLU A 209 24.83 30.43 -20.38
N GLY A 210 24.81 31.51 -19.59
CA GLY A 210 23.82 32.59 -19.70
C GLY A 210 22.64 32.56 -18.71
N SER A 211 22.61 31.64 -17.74
CA SER A 211 21.62 31.67 -16.63
C SER A 211 22.28 32.07 -15.30
N ASP A 212 21.48 32.52 -14.33
CA ASP A 212 21.95 33.13 -13.08
C ASP A 212 22.39 32.05 -12.07
N GLU A 213 23.58 32.20 -11.48
CA GLU A 213 24.05 31.35 -10.37
C GLU A 213 23.10 31.41 -9.15
N GLY A 214 22.34 32.51 -9.02
CA GLY A 214 21.28 32.66 -8.02
C GLY A 214 20.18 31.60 -8.11
N ASP A 215 19.97 30.96 -9.26
CA ASP A 215 18.96 29.92 -9.45
C ASP A 215 19.29 28.65 -8.65
N ILE A 216 20.58 28.27 -8.53
CA ILE A 216 20.99 27.12 -7.73
C ILE A 216 20.61 27.34 -6.27
N GLU A 217 20.93 28.53 -5.75
CA GLU A 217 20.65 28.87 -4.37
C GLU A 217 19.14 28.99 -4.13
N LEU A 218 18.38 29.55 -5.07
CA LEU A 218 16.92 29.60 -5.00
C LEU A 218 16.30 28.21 -4.91
N VAL A 219 16.70 27.28 -5.78
CA VAL A 219 16.20 25.89 -5.75
C VAL A 219 16.59 25.20 -4.44
N LYS A 220 17.82 25.36 -3.96
CA LYS A 220 18.26 24.79 -2.67
C LYS A 220 17.46 25.35 -1.51
N ARG A 221 17.27 26.67 -1.43
CA ARG A 221 16.46 27.30 -0.38
C ARG A 221 15.01 26.83 -0.41
N LEU A 222 14.44 26.72 -1.61
CA LEU A 222 13.09 26.22 -1.82
C LEU A 222 12.95 24.77 -1.35
N VAL A 223 13.86 23.88 -1.71
CA VAL A 223 13.81 22.48 -1.20
C VAL A 223 13.99 22.45 0.32
N THR A 224 14.95 23.22 0.83
CA THR A 224 15.25 23.32 2.27
C THR A 224 14.04 23.79 3.08
N SER A 225 13.24 24.73 2.57
CA SER A 225 12.08 25.27 3.29
C SER A 225 10.98 24.23 3.52
N TYR A 226 10.91 23.20 2.68
CA TYR A 226 9.98 22.07 2.83
C TYR A 226 10.58 20.98 3.72
N ILE A 227 11.79 20.50 3.42
CA ILE A 227 12.37 19.32 4.11
C ILE A 227 12.84 19.62 5.54
N ARG A 228 13.08 20.89 5.90
CA ARG A 228 13.47 21.28 7.27
C ARG A 228 12.35 21.06 8.29
N LYS A 229 11.09 21.03 7.83
CA LYS A 229 9.93 20.79 8.68
C LYS A 229 9.92 19.34 9.16
N GLU A 230 9.79 19.13 10.47
CA GLU A 230 9.77 17.77 11.04
C GLU A 230 8.53 16.98 10.62
N SER A 231 7.43 17.67 10.28
CA SER A 231 6.22 17.05 9.75
C SER A 231 6.31 16.66 8.26
N CYS A 232 7.40 17.01 7.57
CA CYS A 232 7.59 16.72 6.15
C CYS A 232 8.19 15.32 5.95
N ILE A 233 7.47 14.48 5.21
CA ILE A 233 7.93 13.20 4.70
C ILE A 233 8.67 13.44 3.38
N ILE A 234 9.93 13.04 3.30
CA ILE A 234 10.80 13.24 2.15
C ILE A 234 10.75 11.99 1.27
N LEU A 235 10.19 12.10 0.07
CA LEU A 235 10.26 11.05 -0.95
C LEU A 235 11.47 11.31 -1.84
N LEU A 236 12.57 10.63 -1.56
CA LEU A 236 13.84 10.84 -2.25
C LEU A 236 13.84 10.06 -3.58
N THR A 237 14.14 10.76 -4.66
CA THR A 237 14.29 10.22 -6.01
C THR A 237 15.71 10.44 -6.49
N VAL A 238 16.37 9.36 -6.91
CA VAL A 238 17.76 9.38 -7.37
C VAL A 238 17.86 8.76 -8.76
N THR A 239 18.77 9.27 -9.59
CA THR A 239 19.06 8.66 -10.89
C THR A 239 19.94 7.44 -10.70
N CYS A 240 19.68 6.34 -11.42
CA CYS A 240 20.56 5.16 -11.43
C CYS A 240 21.84 5.32 -12.26
N GLU A 241 22.04 6.48 -12.92
CA GLU A 241 23.19 6.73 -13.82
C GLU A 241 24.36 7.46 -13.12
N THR A 242 24.14 8.05 -11.94
CA THR A 242 25.15 8.86 -11.23
C THR A 242 25.40 8.31 -9.82
N ASP A 243 26.68 8.27 -9.41
CA ASP A 243 27.11 7.79 -8.10
C ASP A 243 26.23 8.36 -6.98
N PHE A 244 25.64 7.46 -6.20
CA PHE A 244 24.68 7.77 -5.14
C PHE A 244 25.27 8.61 -3.99
N GLU A 245 26.59 8.67 -3.86
CA GLU A 245 27.30 9.54 -2.90
C GLU A 245 27.45 10.99 -3.39
N ASN A 246 27.36 11.23 -4.70
CA ASN A 246 27.57 12.53 -5.33
C ASN A 246 26.25 13.26 -5.68
N GLN A 247 25.09 12.73 -5.26
CA GLN A 247 23.79 13.34 -5.54
C GLN A 247 23.40 14.38 -4.48
N GLY A 248 23.29 15.63 -4.89
CA GLY A 248 22.97 16.77 -4.00
C GLY A 248 21.65 16.61 -3.23
N ALA A 249 20.66 15.91 -3.79
CA ALA A 249 19.37 15.65 -3.14
C ALA A 249 19.49 14.79 -1.88
N ARG A 250 20.35 13.77 -1.92
CA ARG A 250 20.57 12.88 -0.77
C ARG A 250 21.33 13.58 0.33
N SER A 251 22.37 14.34 -0.01
CA SER A 251 23.12 15.13 0.96
C SER A 251 22.20 16.08 1.72
N LEU A 252 21.28 16.73 1.00
CA LEU A 252 20.34 17.67 1.58
C LEU A 252 19.28 16.96 2.46
N ALA A 253 18.76 15.80 2.02
CA ALA A 253 17.87 14.99 2.84
C ALA A 253 18.55 14.53 4.14
N LYS A 254 19.79 14.00 4.06
CA LYS A 254 20.56 13.52 5.22
C LYS A 254 20.93 14.63 6.20
N GLN A 255 21.12 15.86 5.73
CA GLN A 255 21.36 17.02 6.59
C GLN A 255 20.16 17.35 7.48
N HIS A 256 18.94 17.11 6.99
CA HIS A 256 17.69 17.45 7.68
C HIS A 256 16.98 16.23 8.30
N ASP A 257 17.33 15.02 7.91
CA ASP A 257 16.87 13.75 8.48
C ASP A 257 18.05 12.75 8.57
N PRO A 258 18.99 12.94 9.52
CA PRO A 258 20.21 12.13 9.62
C PRO A 258 19.93 10.67 9.99
N ASP A 259 18.84 10.41 10.71
CA ASP A 259 18.40 9.08 11.12
C ASP A 259 17.54 8.38 10.04
N GLY A 260 17.09 9.10 9.01
CA GLY A 260 16.21 8.56 7.96
C GLY A 260 14.81 8.20 8.44
N LYS A 261 14.31 8.82 9.51
CA LYS A 261 13.01 8.49 10.13
C LYS A 261 11.82 8.91 9.27
N ARG A 262 12.01 9.92 8.43
CA ARG A 262 10.97 10.55 7.60
C ARG A 262 11.38 10.65 6.13
N THR A 263 12.47 9.99 5.75
CA THR A 263 12.93 9.89 4.36
C THR A 263 12.58 8.52 3.81
N VAL A 264 11.65 8.48 2.87
CA VAL A 264 11.32 7.30 2.09
C VAL A 264 12.24 7.29 0.87
N ASP A 265 13.24 6.42 0.93
CA ASP A 265 14.09 6.04 -0.21
C ASP A 265 13.61 4.66 -0.66
N TRP A 266 13.04 4.57 -1.87
CA TRP A 266 12.33 3.37 -2.31
C TRP A 266 13.27 2.25 -2.79
N ASP A 267 14.55 2.53 -3.00
CA ASP A 267 15.37 1.64 -3.81
C ASP A 267 16.62 1.12 -3.07
N LEU A 268 16.70 -0.21 -2.99
CA LEU A 268 17.93 -0.92 -2.70
C LEU A 268 18.66 -1.14 -4.05
N TYR A 269 19.71 -0.37 -4.34
CA TYR A 269 20.43 -0.48 -5.60
C TYR A 269 21.47 -1.61 -5.59
N GLU A 270 21.91 -2.03 -6.78
CA GLU A 270 23.02 -2.98 -6.97
C GLU A 270 24.28 -2.50 -6.20
N GLU A 271 24.54 -1.20 -6.22
CA GLU A 271 25.62 -0.55 -5.47
C GLU A 271 25.45 -0.62 -3.94
N ASP A 272 24.22 -0.55 -3.43
CA ASP A 272 23.97 -0.67 -1.99
C ASP A 272 24.24 -2.10 -1.51
N VAL A 273 23.80 -3.10 -2.31
CA VAL A 273 24.13 -4.50 -2.06
C VAL A 273 25.63 -4.72 -2.15
N SER A 274 26.30 -4.07 -3.12
CA SER A 274 27.75 -4.13 -3.29
C SER A 274 28.50 -3.55 -2.09
N ARG A 275 28.14 -2.36 -1.64
CA ARG A 275 28.72 -1.71 -0.45
C ARG A 275 28.47 -2.51 0.81
N MET A 276 27.26 -3.07 0.98
CA MET A 276 26.94 -3.97 2.10
C MET A 276 27.80 -5.23 2.08
N SER A 277 28.05 -5.80 0.89
CA SER A 277 28.93 -6.96 0.71
C SER A 277 30.38 -6.61 1.07
N GLN A 278 30.94 -5.55 0.47
CA GLN A 278 32.31 -5.11 0.72
C GLN A 278 32.59 -4.79 2.19
N ASN A 279 31.67 -4.10 2.87
CA ASN A 279 31.81 -3.75 4.28
C ASN A 279 31.64 -4.95 5.23
N ALA A 280 31.03 -6.04 4.76
CA ALA A 280 30.81 -7.24 5.56
C ALA A 280 31.94 -8.26 5.43
N ILE A 281 32.77 -8.17 4.38
CA ILE A 281 33.91 -9.08 4.16
C ILE A 281 34.96 -8.81 5.24
N THR A 282 35.40 -9.88 5.89
CA THR A 282 36.44 -9.88 6.91
C THR A 282 37.64 -10.72 6.47
N ARG A 283 37.60 -12.04 6.63
CA ARG A 283 38.67 -12.98 6.28
C ARG A 283 38.23 -14.00 5.21
N GLU A 284 37.05 -13.80 4.64
CA GLU A 284 36.48 -14.63 3.60
C GLU A 284 37.33 -14.57 2.32
N LEU A 285 37.45 -15.70 1.62
CA LEU A 285 38.10 -15.75 0.30
C LEU A 285 37.22 -15.03 -0.74
N PRO A 286 37.80 -14.53 -1.86
CA PRO A 286 37.01 -14.01 -2.98
C PRO A 286 35.89 -14.98 -3.38
N LYS A 287 34.71 -14.45 -3.77
CA LYS A 287 33.47 -15.19 -4.03
C LYS A 287 32.74 -15.81 -2.83
N ASN A 288 33.26 -15.69 -1.61
CA ASN A 288 32.52 -16.08 -0.41
C ASN A 288 31.84 -14.88 0.23
N ILE A 289 30.54 -14.75 -0.05
CA ILE A 289 29.73 -13.64 0.45
C ILE A 289 29.32 -13.93 1.89
N PRO A 290 29.61 -13.01 2.84
CA PRO A 290 29.21 -13.16 4.23
C PRO A 290 27.68 -13.29 4.37
N PHE A 291 27.23 -14.34 5.08
CA PHE A 291 25.80 -14.60 5.32
C PHE A 291 25.07 -13.41 5.97
N ILE A 292 25.79 -12.58 6.72
CA ILE A 292 25.26 -11.38 7.37
C ILE A 292 24.59 -10.40 6.40
N VAL A 293 25.07 -10.32 5.15
CA VAL A 293 24.51 -9.43 4.12
C VAL A 293 23.11 -9.91 3.73
N LYS A 294 22.99 -11.19 3.39
CA LYS A 294 21.73 -11.84 3.03
C LYS A 294 20.72 -11.74 4.18
N ARG A 295 21.15 -12.00 5.41
CA ARG A 295 20.32 -11.86 6.62
C ARG A 295 19.79 -10.44 6.80
N LYS A 296 20.64 -9.40 6.63
CA LYS A 296 20.20 -8.00 6.74
C LYS A 296 19.16 -7.64 5.67
N LEU A 297 19.35 -8.09 4.44
CA LEU A 297 18.41 -7.83 3.34
C LEU A 297 17.08 -8.55 3.54
N ILE A 298 17.11 -9.78 4.07
CA ILE A 298 15.90 -10.54 4.39
C ILE A 298 15.13 -9.88 5.51
N LYS A 299 15.82 -9.47 6.58
CA LYS A 299 15.20 -8.79 7.73
C LYS A 299 14.38 -7.57 7.31
N ARG A 300 14.89 -6.77 6.35
CA ARG A 300 14.19 -5.57 5.86
C ARG A 300 12.77 -5.83 5.36
N PHE A 301 12.51 -6.93 4.68
CA PHE A 301 11.15 -7.21 4.20
C PHE A 301 10.31 -7.99 5.22
N VAL A 302 10.94 -8.79 6.10
CA VAL A 302 10.21 -9.51 7.17
C VAL A 302 9.69 -8.51 8.22
N GLU A 303 10.46 -7.46 8.53
CA GLU A 303 10.02 -6.36 9.41
C GLU A 303 8.74 -5.66 8.91
N LEU A 304 8.50 -5.65 7.59
CA LEU A 304 7.27 -5.08 7.02
C LEU A 304 6.03 -5.94 7.26
N TRP A 305 6.18 -7.20 7.70
CA TRP A 305 5.06 -8.13 7.86
C TRP A 305 4.27 -7.91 9.15
N GLU A 306 4.85 -7.21 10.13
CA GLU A 306 4.17 -6.86 11.38
C GLU A 306 2.92 -6.01 11.11
N GLY A 307 3.04 -4.98 10.26
CA GLY A 307 1.92 -4.07 9.95
C GLY A 307 0.66 -4.78 9.43
N PRO A 308 0.73 -5.54 8.31
CA PRO A 308 -0.41 -6.30 7.79
C PRO A 308 -0.98 -7.31 8.80
N THR A 309 -0.11 -7.89 9.63
CA THR A 309 -0.50 -8.89 10.62
C THR A 309 -1.30 -8.28 11.77
N THR A 310 -0.87 -7.13 12.27
CA THR A 310 -1.62 -6.36 13.29
C THR A 310 -2.99 -5.95 12.75
N VAL A 311 -3.06 -5.47 11.50
CA VAL A 311 -4.33 -5.10 10.86
C VAL A 311 -5.29 -6.29 10.77
N LEU A 312 -4.79 -7.47 10.38
CA LEU A 312 -5.60 -8.69 10.34
C LEU A 312 -6.19 -9.01 11.71
N LEU A 313 -5.37 -8.99 12.77
CA LEU A 313 -5.81 -9.31 14.13
C LEU A 313 -6.88 -8.31 14.61
N GLU A 314 -6.66 -7.00 14.40
CA GLU A 314 -7.60 -5.94 14.75
C GLU A 314 -8.95 -6.11 14.03
N ASP A 315 -8.91 -6.43 12.74
CA ASP A 315 -10.12 -6.62 11.94
C ASP A 315 -10.92 -7.84 12.39
N VAL A 316 -10.25 -8.97 12.65
CA VAL A 316 -10.90 -10.20 13.14
C VAL A 316 -11.49 -9.98 14.53
N GLU A 317 -10.75 -9.35 15.46
CA GLU A 317 -11.25 -9.03 16.80
C GLU A 317 -12.51 -8.16 16.72
N ARG A 318 -12.47 -7.10 15.92
CA ARG A 318 -13.61 -6.19 15.76
C ARG A 318 -14.84 -6.91 15.21
N ILE A 319 -14.67 -7.76 14.19
CA ILE A 319 -15.76 -8.53 13.61
C ILE A 319 -16.33 -9.51 14.65
N LEU A 320 -15.46 -10.25 15.35
CA LEU A 320 -15.86 -11.20 16.37
C LEU A 320 -16.62 -10.50 17.51
N ARG A 321 -16.09 -9.39 18.04
CA ARG A 321 -16.71 -8.60 19.10
C ARG A 321 -18.09 -8.09 18.70
N ALA A 322 -18.21 -7.53 17.49
CA ALA A 322 -19.50 -7.04 16.99
C ALA A 322 -20.53 -8.17 16.79
N TYR A 323 -20.08 -9.33 16.31
CA TYR A 323 -20.95 -10.49 16.14
C TYR A 323 -21.40 -11.08 17.49
N MET A 324 -20.48 -11.19 18.45
CA MET A 324 -20.78 -11.64 19.81
C MET A 324 -21.75 -10.72 20.53
N GLN A 325 -21.56 -9.39 20.41
CA GLN A 325 -22.49 -8.43 21.01
C GLN A 325 -23.91 -8.62 20.47
N LYS A 326 -24.08 -8.79 19.16
CA LYS A 326 -25.39 -9.06 18.56
C LYS A 326 -26.04 -10.34 19.10
N LEU A 327 -25.25 -11.40 19.34
CA LEU A 327 -25.76 -12.65 19.92
C LEU A 327 -26.17 -12.46 21.38
N VAL A 328 -25.42 -11.67 22.16
CA VAL A 328 -25.77 -11.33 23.54
C VAL A 328 -27.06 -10.51 23.57
N ASP A 329 -27.17 -9.48 22.73
CA ASP A 329 -28.37 -8.64 22.62
C ASP A 329 -29.60 -9.49 22.24
N HIS A 330 -29.44 -10.40 21.28
CA HIS A 330 -30.53 -11.28 20.84
C HIS A 330 -30.95 -12.31 21.90
N SER A 331 -29.98 -12.91 22.61
CA SER A 331 -30.24 -14.02 23.53
C SER A 331 -30.65 -13.54 24.93
N PHE A 332 -30.09 -12.42 25.39
CA PHE A 332 -30.23 -11.93 26.76
C PHE A 332 -30.87 -10.53 26.86
N GLY A 333 -31.19 -9.87 25.74
CA GLY A 333 -31.78 -8.53 25.75
C GLY A 333 -33.08 -8.40 26.54
N GLN A 334 -33.89 -9.47 26.60
CA GLN A 334 -35.11 -9.51 27.42
C GLN A 334 -34.84 -9.47 28.94
N HIS A 335 -33.63 -9.84 29.35
CA HIS A 335 -33.17 -9.88 30.74
C HIS A 335 -32.19 -8.74 31.05
N SER A 336 -32.35 -7.59 30.38
CA SER A 336 -31.54 -6.40 30.63
C SER A 336 -31.78 -5.80 32.02
N TYR A 337 -33.00 -5.93 32.55
CA TYR A 337 -33.39 -5.36 33.85
C TYR A 337 -32.70 -6.06 35.03
N GLY A 338 -32.74 -7.39 35.09
CA GLY A 338 -32.05 -8.19 36.10
C GLY A 338 -30.51 -8.17 36.01
N GLY A 339 -29.93 -7.42 35.06
CA GLY A 339 -28.48 -7.28 34.90
C GLY A 339 -27.79 -8.45 34.19
N LEU A 340 -28.51 -9.51 33.81
CA LEU A 340 -27.95 -10.69 33.12
C LEU A 340 -27.34 -10.33 31.77
N HIS A 341 -28.02 -9.50 30.98
CA HIS A 341 -27.50 -9.02 29.70
C HIS A 341 -26.11 -8.38 29.84
N ASN A 342 -25.97 -7.45 30.79
CA ASN A 342 -24.73 -6.72 31.01
C ASN A 342 -23.63 -7.64 31.58
N ALA A 343 -23.99 -8.55 32.49
CA ALA A 343 -23.06 -9.51 33.05
C ALA A 343 -22.49 -10.45 31.97
N VAL A 344 -23.35 -11.04 31.14
CA VAL A 344 -22.93 -11.90 30.02
C VAL A 344 -22.13 -11.10 28.99
N GLY A 345 -22.59 -9.91 28.62
CA GLY A 345 -21.88 -9.04 27.66
C GLY A 345 -20.46 -8.70 28.13
N THR A 346 -20.28 -8.38 29.41
CA THR A 346 -18.97 -8.11 29.99
C THR A 346 -18.07 -9.35 29.95
N LEU A 347 -18.57 -10.49 30.42
CA LEU A 347 -17.81 -11.76 30.43
C LEU A 347 -17.38 -12.19 29.02
N VAL A 348 -18.25 -12.02 28.03
CA VAL A 348 -17.96 -12.31 26.62
C VAL A 348 -16.91 -11.33 26.07
N ALA A 349 -17.06 -10.04 26.33
CA ALA A 349 -16.12 -9.02 25.88
C ALA A 349 -14.72 -9.20 26.48
N ASP A 350 -14.65 -9.54 27.77
CA ASP A 350 -13.40 -9.86 28.47
C ASP A 350 -12.74 -11.10 27.86
N ARG A 351 -13.54 -12.14 27.57
CA ARG A 351 -13.03 -13.37 26.96
C ARG A 351 -12.45 -13.13 25.56
N VAL A 352 -13.11 -12.30 24.74
CA VAL A 352 -12.58 -11.88 23.43
C VAL A 352 -11.25 -11.15 23.59
N ALA A 353 -11.14 -10.24 24.56
CA ALA A 353 -9.91 -9.49 24.82
C ALA A 353 -8.74 -10.40 25.24
N GLU A 354 -8.99 -11.36 26.14
CA GLU A 354 -7.99 -12.37 26.53
C GLU A 354 -7.52 -13.23 25.35
N CYS A 355 -8.46 -13.66 24.51
CA CYS A 355 -8.12 -14.46 23.33
C CYS A 355 -7.34 -13.63 22.30
N ARG A 356 -7.63 -12.33 22.19
CA ARG A 356 -6.86 -11.40 21.35
C ARG A 356 -5.45 -11.23 21.87
N GLU A 357 -5.25 -11.08 23.18
CA GLU A 357 -3.91 -10.99 23.77
C GLU A 357 -3.10 -12.27 23.55
N ALA A 358 -3.73 -13.43 23.71
CA ALA A 358 -3.10 -14.72 23.41
C ALA A 358 -2.76 -14.87 21.91
N ALA A 359 -3.63 -14.40 21.02
CA ALA A 359 -3.38 -14.40 19.58
C ALA A 359 -2.22 -13.48 19.20
N ASP A 360 -2.19 -12.27 19.75
CA ASP A 360 -1.11 -11.30 19.56
C ASP A 360 0.24 -11.89 19.99
N ALA A 361 0.30 -12.48 21.19
CA ALA A 361 1.51 -13.15 21.67
C ALA A 361 1.98 -14.30 20.74
N GLN A 362 1.05 -15.12 20.26
CA GLN A 362 1.37 -16.22 19.35
C GLN A 362 1.87 -15.72 17.99
N ILE A 363 1.24 -14.66 17.48
CA ILE A 363 1.62 -14.00 16.23
C ILE A 363 3.01 -13.37 16.36
N GLN A 364 3.29 -12.66 17.45
CA GLN A 364 4.59 -12.06 17.71
C GLN A 364 5.68 -13.12 17.79
N PHE A 365 5.41 -14.25 18.44
CA PHE A 365 6.32 -15.40 18.43
C PHE A 365 6.63 -15.92 17.00
N LEU A 366 5.63 -15.97 16.13
CA LEU A 366 5.82 -16.39 14.72
C LEU A 366 6.60 -15.36 13.90
N LEU A 367 6.36 -14.07 14.11
CA LEU A 367 7.13 -12.97 13.53
C LEU A 367 8.59 -13.04 14.00
N ASP A 368 8.83 -13.29 15.30
CA ASP A 368 10.16 -13.42 15.88
C ASP A 368 10.94 -14.60 15.30
N ILE A 369 10.28 -15.74 15.06
CA ILE A 369 10.93 -16.89 14.39
C ILE A 369 11.48 -16.45 13.04
N GLU A 370 10.65 -15.80 12.21
CA GLU A 370 11.04 -15.41 10.86
C GLU A 370 12.09 -14.28 10.86
N ASN A 371 11.99 -13.34 11.80
CA ASN A 371 12.95 -12.24 11.96
C ASN A 371 14.32 -12.72 12.45
N ASN A 372 14.35 -13.72 13.33
CA ASN A 372 15.59 -14.18 13.96
C ASN A 372 16.25 -15.34 13.20
N GLN A 373 15.48 -16.12 12.43
CA GLN A 373 15.96 -17.32 11.75
C GLN A 373 15.74 -17.27 10.25
N THR A 374 16.75 -16.79 9.52
CA THR A 374 16.80 -16.94 8.06
C THR A 374 17.14 -18.39 7.70
N PHE A 375 16.11 -19.23 7.54
CA PHE A 375 16.28 -20.67 7.32
C PHE A 375 15.12 -21.30 6.51
N THR A 376 15.43 -22.31 5.70
CA THR A 376 14.41 -23.09 5.00
C THR A 376 14.88 -24.53 4.74
N THR A 377 13.99 -25.49 4.99
CA THR A 377 14.16 -26.89 4.56
C THR A 377 13.63 -27.13 3.15
N ASN A 378 12.91 -26.18 2.57
CA ASN A 378 12.33 -26.29 1.24
C ASN A 378 13.38 -25.94 0.16
N THR A 379 14.43 -26.76 0.10
CA THR A 379 15.62 -26.54 -0.74
C THR A 379 15.30 -26.60 -2.23
N HIS A 380 14.38 -27.47 -2.65
CA HIS A 380 13.97 -27.59 -4.05
C HIS A 380 13.31 -26.32 -4.59
N TYR A 381 12.32 -25.79 -3.88
CA TYR A 381 11.65 -24.55 -4.30
C TYR A 381 12.58 -23.34 -4.18
N PHE A 382 13.39 -23.27 -3.13
CA PHE A 382 14.41 -22.24 -3.01
C PHE A 382 15.37 -22.22 -4.20
N ALA A 383 15.92 -23.39 -4.59
CA ALA A 383 16.82 -23.52 -5.73
C ALA A 383 16.13 -23.12 -7.05
N SER A 384 14.89 -23.57 -7.28
CA SER A 384 14.12 -23.21 -8.47
C SER A 384 13.86 -21.71 -8.57
N TYR A 385 13.46 -21.06 -7.47
CA TYR A 385 13.29 -19.61 -7.45
C TYR A 385 14.62 -18.87 -7.62
N LYS A 386 15.71 -19.34 -7.00
CA LYS A 386 17.04 -18.75 -7.16
C LYS A 386 17.46 -18.77 -8.63
N GLU A 387 17.32 -19.90 -9.32
CA GLU A 387 17.64 -20.03 -10.75
C GLU A 387 16.79 -19.07 -11.60
N LYS A 388 15.48 -19.01 -11.34
CA LYS A 388 14.55 -18.11 -12.03
C LYS A 388 14.98 -16.65 -11.89
N PHE A 389 15.25 -16.18 -10.67
CA PHE A 389 15.61 -14.78 -10.43
C PHE A 389 17.02 -14.45 -10.87
N THR A 390 17.96 -15.39 -10.79
CA THR A 390 19.30 -15.23 -11.38
C THR A 390 19.20 -14.95 -12.88
N THR A 391 18.39 -15.73 -13.59
CA THR A 391 18.16 -15.55 -15.02
C THR A 391 17.51 -14.20 -15.32
N TYR A 392 16.48 -13.83 -14.54
CA TYR A 392 15.79 -12.55 -14.67
C TYR A 392 16.71 -11.35 -14.43
N TYR A 393 17.53 -11.34 -13.38
CA TYR A 393 18.42 -10.22 -13.08
C TYR A 393 19.55 -10.07 -14.10
N LYS A 394 20.12 -11.20 -14.57
CA LYS A 394 21.09 -11.18 -15.69
C LYS A 394 20.47 -10.57 -16.94
N ALA A 395 19.22 -10.94 -17.24
CA ALA A 395 18.46 -10.40 -18.36
C ALA A 395 18.27 -8.88 -18.30
N VAL A 396 17.83 -8.37 -17.14
CA VAL A 396 17.63 -6.94 -16.92
C VAL A 396 18.94 -6.16 -17.01
N ARG A 397 20.04 -6.70 -16.46
CA ARG A 397 21.35 -6.03 -16.45
C ARG A 397 21.95 -5.88 -17.85
N LYS A 398 21.87 -6.92 -18.70
CA LYS A 398 22.31 -6.85 -20.10
C LYS A 398 21.46 -5.89 -20.94
N GLY A 399 20.16 -5.85 -20.68
CA GLY A 399 19.26 -4.90 -21.34
C GLY A 399 19.58 -3.42 -21.04
N ARG A 400 20.13 -3.13 -19.86
CA ARG A 400 20.58 -1.77 -19.49
C ARG A 400 21.91 -1.35 -20.16
N ARG A 401 22.75 -2.31 -20.56
CA ARG A 401 24.02 -2.05 -21.27
C ARG A 401 23.86 -1.91 -22.80
N GLY A 402 22.65 -2.03 -23.33
CA GLY A 402 22.37 -1.95 -24.77
C GLY A 402 22.74 -3.22 -25.56
N GLU A 403 23.08 -4.32 -24.89
CA GLU A 403 23.45 -5.59 -25.50
C GLU A 403 22.24 -6.53 -25.57
N ASN A 404 21.29 -6.25 -26.46
CA ASN A 404 20.05 -7.03 -26.57
C ASN A 404 19.79 -7.55 -27.99
N THR A 405 20.00 -8.85 -28.19
CA THR A 405 19.32 -9.60 -29.27
C THR A 405 18.57 -10.81 -28.72
N LEU A 406 19.14 -11.54 -27.76
CA LEU A 406 18.59 -12.83 -27.30
C LEU A 406 17.42 -12.72 -26.31
N ILE A 407 17.53 -11.84 -25.32
CA ILE A 407 16.59 -11.76 -24.19
C ILE A 407 15.36 -10.92 -24.54
N GLN A 408 15.55 -9.87 -25.33
CA GLN A 408 14.46 -9.05 -25.86
C GLN A 408 13.54 -9.86 -26.80
N GLY A 409 14.11 -10.80 -27.57
CA GLY A 409 13.35 -11.75 -28.38
C GLY A 409 12.62 -12.84 -27.59
N LEU A 410 13.12 -13.25 -26.42
CA LEU A 410 12.42 -14.19 -25.52
C LEU A 410 11.27 -13.50 -24.76
N ALA A 411 11.42 -12.23 -24.40
CA ALA A 411 10.42 -11.45 -23.66
C ALA A 411 9.24 -10.96 -24.52
N GLN A 412 9.44 -10.76 -25.83
CA GLN A 412 8.40 -10.33 -26.78
C GLN A 412 7.45 -11.46 -27.22
N GLY A 413 7.62 -12.68 -26.70
CA GLY A 413 6.80 -13.84 -27.04
C GLY A 413 7.23 -14.50 -28.35
N LEU A 414 7.09 -15.83 -28.41
CA LEU A 414 7.31 -16.69 -29.57
C LEU A 414 6.23 -16.48 -30.66
N ASP A 415 5.83 -15.24 -30.94
CA ASP A 415 5.05 -14.97 -32.13
C ASP A 415 5.97 -15.15 -33.33
N GLY A 416 5.70 -16.18 -34.12
CA GLY A 416 6.54 -16.69 -35.23
C GLY A 416 6.72 -15.74 -36.43
N LYS A 417 6.66 -14.43 -36.22
CA LYS A 417 6.76 -13.39 -37.25
C LYS A 417 8.08 -12.59 -37.24
N THR A 418 9.00 -12.84 -36.31
CA THR A 418 10.32 -12.19 -36.30
C THR A 418 11.41 -13.10 -36.85
N ASP A 419 12.38 -12.53 -37.58
CA ASP A 419 13.55 -13.28 -38.11
C ASP A 419 14.38 -13.95 -37.01
N PHE A 420 14.30 -13.40 -35.79
CA PHE A 420 14.90 -13.98 -34.59
C PHE A 420 14.27 -15.32 -34.19
N SER A 421 12.94 -15.45 -34.22
CA SER A 421 12.23 -16.70 -33.88
C SER A 421 12.53 -17.84 -34.85
N LYS A 422 12.74 -17.52 -36.14
CA LYS A 422 13.18 -18.51 -37.15
C LYS A 422 14.61 -18.99 -36.88
N SER A 423 15.53 -18.05 -36.65
CA SER A 423 16.93 -18.37 -36.34
C SER A 423 17.05 -19.19 -35.05
N MET A 424 16.21 -18.90 -34.05
CA MET A 424 16.12 -19.64 -32.79
C MET A 424 15.61 -21.08 -32.99
N ALA A 425 14.54 -21.25 -33.77
CA ALA A 425 13.98 -22.57 -34.07
C ALA A 425 14.97 -23.45 -34.85
N GLU A 426 15.71 -22.86 -35.80
CA GLU A 426 16.78 -23.54 -36.54
C GLU A 426 17.91 -23.99 -35.62
N ALA A 427 18.38 -23.13 -34.71
CA ALA A 427 19.42 -23.48 -33.73
C ALA A 427 19.00 -24.65 -32.82
N ILE A 428 17.76 -24.64 -32.32
CA ILE A 428 17.21 -25.75 -31.50
C ILE A 428 17.12 -27.04 -32.30
N ALA A 429 16.68 -26.98 -33.56
CA ALA A 429 16.59 -28.14 -34.43
C ALA A 429 17.96 -28.77 -34.71
N HIS A 430 19.01 -27.95 -34.87
CA HIS A 430 20.38 -28.44 -35.02
C HIS A 430 20.92 -29.11 -33.74
N LEU A 431 20.68 -28.52 -32.57
CA LEU A 431 21.08 -29.12 -31.29
C LEU A 431 20.34 -30.44 -31.02
N THR A 432 19.07 -30.51 -31.38
CA THR A 432 18.27 -31.73 -31.27
C THR A 432 18.78 -32.83 -32.20
N LYS A 433 19.20 -32.47 -33.44
CA LYS A 433 19.86 -33.41 -34.36
C LYS A 433 21.20 -33.93 -33.83
N MET A 434 21.87 -33.17 -32.97
CA MET A 434 23.09 -33.60 -32.27
C MET A 434 22.80 -34.42 -31.00
N GLY A 435 21.53 -34.72 -30.71
CA GLY A 435 21.10 -35.55 -29.57
C GLY A 435 20.84 -34.79 -28.27
N LEU A 436 20.83 -33.45 -28.31
CA LEU A 436 20.57 -32.61 -27.13
C LEU A 436 19.10 -32.15 -27.13
N ALA A 437 18.33 -32.58 -26.13
CA ALA A 437 16.95 -32.13 -25.94
C ALA A 437 16.94 -30.76 -25.22
N VAL A 438 16.81 -29.67 -25.98
CA VAL A 438 16.94 -28.29 -25.48
C VAL A 438 15.63 -27.52 -25.71
N LYS A 439 15.10 -26.83 -24.68
CA LYS A 439 13.96 -25.92 -24.83
C LYS A 439 14.45 -24.49 -25.12
N PRO A 440 13.61 -23.58 -25.68
CA PRO A 440 14.00 -22.20 -25.92
C PRO A 440 14.54 -21.45 -24.68
N LEU A 441 14.02 -21.74 -23.49
CA LEU A 441 14.52 -21.17 -22.23
C LEU A 441 15.93 -21.68 -21.86
N ASP A 442 16.33 -22.88 -22.30
CA ASP A 442 17.63 -23.45 -21.97
C ASP A 442 18.77 -22.78 -22.75
N LEU A 443 18.48 -22.17 -23.91
CA LEU A 443 19.46 -21.37 -24.66
C LEU A 443 19.82 -20.06 -23.96
N GLY A 444 18.95 -19.54 -23.09
CA GLY A 444 19.27 -18.42 -22.20
C GLY A 444 20.40 -18.75 -21.21
N LYS A 445 20.69 -20.04 -20.98
CA LYS A 445 21.77 -20.52 -20.10
C LYS A 445 23.15 -20.50 -20.78
N LEU A 446 23.22 -20.39 -22.11
CA LEU A 446 24.46 -20.32 -22.90
C LEU A 446 25.07 -18.92 -22.95
N ILE A 447 24.40 -17.92 -22.39
CA ILE A 447 24.90 -16.56 -22.30
C ILE A 447 26.12 -16.57 -21.36
N GLU A 448 27.32 -16.38 -21.91
CA GLU A 448 28.58 -16.40 -21.14
C GLU A 448 28.51 -15.45 -19.93
N SER A 449 28.98 -16.00 -18.82
CA SER A 449 29.16 -15.34 -17.54
C SER A 449 30.34 -14.37 -17.64
N GLU A 450 30.10 -13.12 -18.03
CA GLU A 450 30.91 -12.04 -17.46
C GLU A 450 30.84 -12.20 -15.94
N ALA A 451 31.98 -12.54 -15.34
CA ALA A 451 32.21 -12.83 -13.91
C ALA A 451 30.91 -12.91 -13.07
N GLU A 452 30.47 -14.14 -12.74
CA GLU A 452 29.35 -14.42 -11.82
C GLU A 452 29.17 -13.29 -10.83
N ASP A 453 28.19 -12.42 -11.11
CA ASP A 453 28.01 -11.23 -10.33
C ASP A 453 27.48 -11.68 -8.96
N GLU A 454 28.38 -11.70 -7.99
CA GLU A 454 28.11 -12.03 -6.58
C GLU A 454 26.87 -11.28 -6.08
N LEU A 455 26.61 -10.09 -6.61
CA LEU A 455 25.44 -9.26 -6.32
C LEU A 455 24.14 -9.88 -6.85
N ILE A 456 24.13 -10.38 -8.08
CA ILE A 456 22.97 -11.09 -8.65
C ILE A 456 22.66 -12.34 -7.83
N ASP A 457 23.69 -13.05 -7.37
CA ASP A 457 23.50 -14.24 -6.54
C ASP A 457 22.85 -13.88 -5.19
N ILE A 458 23.32 -12.81 -4.52
CA ILE A 458 22.69 -12.27 -3.31
C ILE A 458 21.23 -11.90 -3.57
N MET A 459 20.97 -11.12 -4.61
CA MET A 459 19.62 -10.63 -4.93
C MET A 459 18.67 -11.81 -5.24
N ALA A 460 19.13 -12.79 -6.01
CA ALA A 460 18.37 -13.97 -6.37
C ALA A 460 18.08 -14.84 -5.14
N GLU A 461 19.05 -15.05 -4.24
CA GLU A 461 18.83 -15.81 -3.01
C GLU A 461 17.87 -15.12 -2.05
N VAL A 462 18.03 -13.82 -1.82
CA VAL A 462 17.14 -13.02 -0.98
C VAL A 462 15.71 -13.08 -1.53
N ARG A 463 15.54 -12.94 -2.85
CA ARG A 463 14.23 -13.04 -3.50
C ARG A 463 13.66 -14.46 -3.47
N ALA A 464 14.50 -15.48 -3.61
CA ALA A 464 14.08 -16.87 -3.49
C ALA A 464 13.62 -17.20 -2.05
N TYR A 465 14.33 -16.70 -1.04
CA TYR A 465 13.92 -16.84 0.35
C TYR A 465 12.56 -16.18 0.58
N TYR A 466 12.35 -14.95 0.09
CA TYR A 466 11.05 -14.28 0.15
C TYR A 466 9.93 -15.18 -0.41
N GLN A 467 10.11 -15.77 -1.59
CA GLN A 467 9.10 -16.64 -2.23
C GLN A 467 8.70 -17.85 -1.39
N VAL A 468 9.63 -18.39 -0.62
CA VAL A 468 9.36 -19.53 0.27
C VAL A 468 8.74 -19.06 1.59
N ALA A 469 9.30 -18.02 2.18
CA ALA A 469 8.89 -17.51 3.49
C ALA A 469 7.48 -16.89 3.43
N TYR A 470 7.15 -16.11 2.40
CA TYR A 470 5.83 -15.47 2.33
C TYR A 470 4.71 -16.51 2.26
N LYS A 471 4.89 -17.62 1.53
CA LYS A 471 3.89 -18.69 1.42
C LYS A 471 3.60 -19.33 2.77
N ARG A 472 4.64 -19.59 3.56
CA ARG A 472 4.50 -20.06 4.93
C ARG A 472 3.74 -19.03 5.78
N PHE A 473 4.07 -17.75 5.62
CA PHE A 473 3.52 -16.68 6.44
C PHE A 473 2.03 -16.42 6.17
N VAL A 474 1.62 -16.39 4.90
CA VAL A 474 0.22 -16.15 4.52
C VAL A 474 -0.73 -17.27 4.96
N ASP A 475 -0.22 -18.48 5.20
CA ASP A 475 -1.01 -19.58 5.76
C ASP A 475 -1.01 -19.57 7.29
N ILE A 476 0.18 -19.47 7.89
CA ILE A 476 0.34 -19.66 9.34
C ILE A 476 -0.30 -18.53 10.15
N ILE A 477 -0.21 -17.27 9.70
CA ILE A 477 -0.73 -16.14 10.48
C ILE A 477 -2.27 -16.16 10.60
N PRO A 478 -3.04 -16.34 9.50
CA PRO A 478 -4.49 -16.52 9.62
C PRO A 478 -4.86 -17.77 10.43
N MET A 479 -4.13 -18.88 10.27
CA MET A 479 -4.38 -20.10 11.06
C MET A 479 -4.16 -19.88 12.55
N ALA A 480 -3.09 -19.19 12.93
CA ALA A 480 -2.81 -18.85 14.32
C ALA A 480 -3.93 -17.97 14.88
N THR A 481 -4.32 -16.91 14.15
CA THR A 481 -5.42 -16.03 14.53
C THR A 481 -6.73 -16.80 14.73
N ASP A 482 -7.11 -17.68 13.80
CA ASP A 482 -8.35 -18.48 13.93
C ASP A 482 -8.29 -19.40 15.16
N GLU A 483 -7.17 -20.11 15.35
CA GLU A 483 -7.02 -21.09 16.42
C GLU A 483 -7.02 -20.46 17.82
N THR A 484 -6.36 -19.31 17.99
CA THR A 484 -6.22 -18.66 19.30
C THR A 484 -7.32 -17.65 19.60
N LEU A 485 -7.82 -16.91 18.61
CA LEU A 485 -8.87 -15.90 18.81
C LEU A 485 -10.26 -16.49 18.63
N VAL A 486 -10.58 -17.03 17.45
CA VAL A 486 -11.94 -17.45 17.10
C VAL A 486 -12.30 -18.77 17.79
N ARG A 487 -11.48 -19.81 17.58
CA ARG A 487 -11.66 -21.12 18.22
C ARG A 487 -11.30 -21.06 19.70
N GLY A 488 -10.26 -20.30 20.05
CA GLY A 488 -9.85 -20.09 21.44
C GLY A 488 -10.92 -19.39 22.29
N PHE A 489 -11.70 -18.49 21.70
CA PHE A 489 -12.86 -17.89 22.36
C PHE A 489 -13.89 -18.94 22.77
N TYR A 490 -14.27 -19.83 21.83
CA TYR A 490 -15.24 -20.90 22.11
C TYR A 490 -14.75 -21.85 23.22
N ARG A 491 -13.44 -22.15 23.24
CA ARG A 491 -12.83 -22.99 24.27
C ARG A 491 -12.95 -22.35 25.65
N GLY A 492 -13.72 -22.99 26.51
CA GLY A 492 -13.89 -22.56 27.91
C GLY A 492 -14.89 -21.41 28.11
N LEU A 493 -15.60 -20.96 27.06
CA LEU A 493 -16.64 -19.93 27.19
C LEU A 493 -17.73 -20.35 28.17
N GLU A 494 -18.21 -21.59 28.06
CA GLU A 494 -19.23 -22.13 28.96
C GLU A 494 -18.77 -22.03 30.42
N LYS A 495 -17.59 -22.59 30.72
CA LYS A 495 -17.00 -22.52 32.06
C LYS A 495 -16.90 -21.07 32.57
N ARG A 496 -16.42 -20.14 31.74
CA ARG A 496 -16.31 -18.71 32.04
C ARG A 496 -17.67 -18.10 32.40
N LEU A 497 -18.72 -18.43 31.66
CA LEU A 497 -20.07 -17.94 31.92
C LEU A 497 -20.64 -18.53 33.22
N PHE A 498 -20.49 -19.83 33.44
CA PHE A 498 -21.00 -20.48 34.65
C PHE A 498 -20.31 -19.97 35.93
N GLU A 499 -18.99 -19.82 35.89
CA GLU A 499 -18.20 -19.28 37.01
C GLU A 499 -18.46 -17.78 37.21
N GLY A 500 -18.44 -17.00 36.12
CA GLY A 500 -18.62 -15.54 36.16
C GLY A 500 -20.03 -15.10 36.59
N LEU A 501 -21.07 -15.84 36.23
CA LEU A 501 -22.44 -15.57 36.67
C LEU A 501 -22.73 -16.12 38.08
N GLY A 502 -21.85 -16.96 38.64
CA GLY A 502 -22.04 -17.56 39.95
C GLY A 502 -23.30 -18.45 40.04
N VAL A 503 -23.66 -19.10 38.94
CA VAL A 503 -24.86 -19.96 38.82
C VAL A 503 -24.68 -21.35 39.44
N SER A 504 -23.51 -21.60 40.05
CA SER A 504 -23.20 -22.79 40.83
C SER A 504 -22.78 -22.41 42.27
N GLY A 505 -22.93 -23.35 43.20
CA GLY A 505 -22.57 -23.14 44.62
C GLY A 505 -23.67 -22.56 45.51
N GLU A 506 -23.28 -22.13 46.71
CA GLU A 506 -24.20 -21.61 47.73
C GLU A 506 -24.78 -20.24 47.31
N GLY A 507 -26.09 -20.04 47.50
CA GLY A 507 -26.81 -18.83 47.05
C GLY A 507 -27.05 -18.72 45.53
N ALA A 508 -26.70 -19.74 44.74
CA ALA A 508 -26.87 -19.70 43.28
C ALA A 508 -28.33 -19.50 42.85
N LYS A 509 -29.27 -20.11 43.58
CA LYS A 509 -30.71 -20.01 43.29
C LYS A 509 -31.23 -18.56 43.37
N GLU A 510 -30.78 -17.81 44.38
CA GLU A 510 -31.16 -16.40 44.59
C GLU A 510 -30.54 -15.50 43.54
N ARG A 511 -29.26 -15.72 43.20
CA ARG A 511 -28.58 -15.00 42.12
C ARG A 511 -29.25 -15.25 40.76
N CYS A 512 -29.56 -16.49 40.43
CA CYS A 512 -30.29 -16.82 39.20
C CYS A 512 -31.66 -16.14 39.14
N ALA A 513 -32.39 -16.07 40.27
CA ALA A 513 -33.67 -15.40 40.33
C ALA A 513 -33.56 -13.88 40.08
N SER A 514 -32.56 -13.24 40.67
CA SER A 514 -32.27 -11.81 40.45
C SER A 514 -31.84 -11.53 39.01
N LEU A 515 -30.98 -12.37 38.43
CA LEU A 515 -30.51 -12.23 37.05
C LEU A 515 -31.63 -12.37 36.01
N LEU A 516 -32.62 -13.22 36.28
CA LEU A 516 -33.75 -13.49 35.38
C LEU A 516 -34.94 -12.55 35.59
N GLU A 517 -34.83 -11.56 36.46
CA GLU A 517 -35.91 -10.63 36.75
C GLU A 517 -36.30 -9.81 35.51
N TYR A 518 -37.60 -9.84 35.18
CA TYR A 518 -38.17 -9.08 34.06
C TYR A 518 -38.51 -7.66 34.50
N SER A 519 -38.61 -6.73 33.55
CA SER A 519 -39.17 -5.42 33.85
C SER A 519 -40.62 -5.54 34.33
N HIS A 520 -41.05 -4.54 35.10
CA HIS A 520 -42.43 -4.47 35.59
C HIS A 520 -43.45 -4.48 34.45
N GLU A 521 -43.16 -3.81 33.33
CA GLU A 521 -44.02 -3.76 32.15
C GLU A 521 -44.21 -5.14 31.50
N ILE A 522 -43.12 -5.89 31.27
CA ILE A 522 -43.19 -7.24 30.70
C ILE A 522 -43.95 -8.18 31.63
N THR A 523 -43.77 -8.02 32.94
CA THR A 523 -44.46 -8.82 33.96
C THR A 523 -45.97 -8.56 33.93
N LEU A 524 -46.39 -7.30 33.90
CA LEU A 524 -47.79 -6.90 33.80
C LEU A 524 -48.45 -7.39 32.51
N GLU A 525 -47.78 -7.21 31.36
CA GLU A 525 -48.29 -7.66 30.07
C GLU A 525 -48.47 -9.18 30.03
N ARG A 526 -47.49 -9.92 30.57
CA ARG A 526 -47.56 -11.39 30.66
C ARG A 526 -48.74 -11.85 31.50
N ASP A 527 -49.03 -11.18 32.61
CA ASP A 527 -50.15 -11.54 33.49
C ASP A 527 -51.51 -11.16 32.88
N MET A 528 -51.60 -10.05 32.16
CA MET A 528 -52.78 -9.73 31.34
C MET A 528 -53.03 -10.80 30.27
N LEU A 529 -51.99 -11.21 29.54
CA LEU A 529 -52.09 -12.22 28.49
C LEU A 529 -52.48 -13.59 29.04
N LYS A 530 -51.91 -14.01 30.19
CA LYS A 530 -52.32 -15.25 30.88
C LYS A 530 -53.79 -15.19 31.29
N THR A 531 -54.21 -14.10 31.91
CA THR A 531 -55.62 -13.92 32.33
C THR A 531 -56.57 -14.00 31.13
N ARG A 532 -56.19 -13.37 30.01
CA ARG A 532 -56.95 -13.44 28.76
C ARG A 532 -57.00 -14.86 28.19
N ARG A 533 -55.87 -15.57 28.15
CA ARG A 533 -55.80 -16.97 27.72
C ARG A 533 -56.72 -17.85 28.57
N ASP A 534 -56.69 -17.70 29.88
CA ASP A 534 -57.48 -18.54 30.79
C ASP A 534 -58.98 -18.31 30.60
N ARG A 535 -59.40 -17.06 30.38
CA ARG A 535 -60.78 -16.72 29.98
C ARG A 535 -61.17 -17.36 28.65
N LEU A 536 -60.30 -17.31 27.64
CA LEU A 536 -60.55 -17.93 26.34
C LEU A 536 -60.62 -19.47 26.42
N MET A 537 -59.76 -20.08 27.25
CA MET A 537 -59.77 -21.53 27.48
C MET A 537 -61.03 -21.97 28.22
N LEU A 538 -61.52 -21.17 29.18
CA LEU A 538 -62.80 -21.40 29.84
C LEU A 538 -63.95 -21.32 28.82
N ALA A 539 -64.02 -20.24 28.03
CA ALA A 539 -65.02 -20.09 26.98
C ALA A 539 -64.99 -21.26 25.98
N ARG A 540 -63.80 -21.75 25.60
CA ARG A 540 -63.64 -22.92 24.74
C ARG A 540 -64.22 -24.19 25.37
N ARG A 541 -64.03 -24.40 26.68
CA ARG A 541 -64.61 -25.55 27.40
C ARG A 541 -66.13 -25.47 27.45
N GLU A 542 -66.67 -24.30 27.75
CA GLU A 542 -68.14 -24.06 27.77
C GLU A 542 -68.74 -24.32 26.38
N ILE A 543 -68.15 -23.80 25.31
CA ILE A 543 -68.62 -24.06 23.94
C ILE A 543 -68.50 -25.55 23.60
N ALA A 544 -67.38 -26.20 23.93
CA ALA A 544 -67.22 -27.63 23.69
C ALA A 544 -68.25 -28.49 24.43
N SER A 545 -68.74 -28.04 25.59
CA SER A 545 -69.78 -28.74 26.36
C SER A 545 -71.19 -28.66 25.75
N ILE A 546 -71.41 -27.74 24.80
CA ILE A 546 -72.69 -27.57 24.10
C ILE A 546 -72.75 -28.43 22.82
N TRP A 547 -71.60 -28.76 22.24
CA TRP A 547 -71.50 -29.38 20.90
C TRP A 547 -70.77 -30.74 20.88
N GLY A 548 -70.33 -31.25 22.03
CA GLY A 548 -69.89 -32.63 22.23
C GLY A 548 -70.91 -33.38 23.06
#